data_AF-A6TLC6-F1
#
_entry.id   AF-A6TLC6-F1
#
_cell.length_a   1.000
_cell.length_b   1.000
_cell.length_c   1.000
_cell.angle_alpha   90.00
_cell.angle_beta   90.00
_cell.angle_gamma   90.00
#
_symmetry.space_group_name_H-M   'P 1'
#
loop_
_entity.id
_entity.type
_entity.pdbx_description
1 polymer ?
#
loop_
_entity_poly.entity_id
_entity_poly.type
_entity_poly.pdbx_seq_one_letter_code
_entity_poly.pdbx_strand_id
1 'polypeptide(L)'
;MTVITRNIKKEDKEEINKLIQVLNKRDDLGYSITDEWLDYVIQEAGEGIFVAVYEEKLIGLATCMINQMDKTQAAINVVIHPEYRSQGFGSTLYYKVMNYVKDKKIKAVETYVKKRLHNAVGFAQKRNFETVLYSWHMELELNEANFQLLERQNIVFRKAIMSDDKSYAQIINQCFGDGLDNSALGHLLRDPSIRVYMLEGEGEVIGTTTMQLREKLSLGYIYDVAIIEQYRGQGLGSYMLKNCLDELKHNHINKASLLVAGGNKNALALYERVGFKEVDTDMIMQKII
;
A
#
# COMPACT_ATOMS: atom_id res chain seq x y z
N MET A 1 11.20 2.12 36.46
CA MET A 1 9.86 1.60 36.11
C MET A 1 9.98 0.72 34.87
N THR A 2 9.30 -0.43 34.85
CA THR A 2 9.49 -1.47 33.82
C THR A 2 8.33 -1.41 32.82
N VAL A 3 8.65 -1.36 31.53
CA VAL A 3 7.64 -1.52 30.47
C VAL A 3 7.13 -2.96 30.42
N ILE A 4 5.83 -3.14 30.25
CA ILE A 4 5.20 -4.45 30.09
C ILE A 4 4.86 -4.63 28.60
N THR A 5 5.41 -5.68 27.98
CA THR A 5 5.03 -6.08 26.61
C THR A 5 4.16 -7.33 26.66
N ARG A 6 2.96 -7.27 26.09
CA ARG A 6 1.99 -8.37 26.08
C ARG A 6 1.21 -8.40 24.77
N ASN A 7 0.48 -9.49 24.52
CA ASN A 7 -0.46 -9.53 23.41
C ASN A 7 -1.58 -8.48 23.59
N ILE A 8 -2.11 -8.04 22.45
CA ILE A 8 -3.28 -7.16 22.39
C ILE A 8 -4.50 -7.82 23.05
N LYS A 9 -5.35 -7.01 23.68
CA LYS A 9 -6.65 -7.39 24.23
C LYS A 9 -7.74 -6.49 23.66
N LYS A 10 -9.00 -6.96 23.73
CA LYS A 10 -10.18 -6.16 23.33
C LYS A 10 -10.25 -4.81 24.05
N GLU A 11 -9.84 -4.78 25.31
CA GLU A 11 -9.80 -3.57 26.17
C GLU A 11 -8.80 -2.51 25.67
N ASP A 12 -7.80 -2.87 24.85
CA ASP A 12 -6.76 -1.94 24.38
C ASP A 12 -7.23 -1.02 23.23
N LYS A 13 -8.41 -1.31 22.65
CA LYS A 13 -8.91 -0.68 21.42
C LYS A 13 -8.93 0.84 21.46
N GLU A 14 -9.46 1.41 22.55
CA GLU A 14 -9.56 2.86 22.68
C GLU A 14 -8.16 3.52 22.74
N GLU A 15 -7.25 2.94 23.50
CA GLU A 15 -5.88 3.44 23.64
C GLU A 15 -5.04 3.25 22.36
N ILE A 16 -5.29 2.18 21.60
CA ILE A 16 -4.69 2.00 20.27
C ILE A 16 -5.18 3.08 19.31
N ASN A 17 -6.48 3.36 19.26
CA ASN A 17 -7.02 4.42 18.43
C ASN A 17 -6.40 5.79 18.78
N LYS A 18 -6.24 6.10 20.07
CA LYS A 18 -5.53 7.31 20.55
C LYS A 18 -4.06 7.32 20.10
N LEU A 19 -3.34 6.21 20.27
CA LEU A 19 -1.94 6.09 19.84
C LEU A 19 -1.80 6.35 18.34
N ILE A 20 -2.67 5.74 17.52
CA ILE A 20 -2.66 5.90 16.06
C ILE A 20 -2.94 7.35 15.65
N GLN A 21 -3.89 8.03 16.29
CA GLN A 21 -4.15 9.45 16.05
C GLN A 21 -2.91 10.31 16.36
N VAL A 22 -2.22 10.05 17.48
CA VAL A 22 -0.99 10.78 17.83
C VAL A 22 0.11 10.50 16.80
N LEU A 23 0.29 9.25 16.40
CA LEU A 23 1.29 8.86 15.40
C LEU A 23 1.02 9.51 14.04
N ASN A 24 -0.22 9.49 13.57
CA ASN A 24 -0.59 10.17 12.32
C ASN A 24 -0.35 11.67 12.41
N LYS A 25 -0.75 12.32 13.51
CA LYS A 25 -0.53 13.76 13.68
C LYS A 25 0.95 14.13 13.74
N ARG A 26 1.78 13.29 14.37
CA ARG A 26 3.19 13.60 14.60
C ARG A 26 4.11 13.21 13.44
N ASP A 27 3.88 12.04 12.86
CA ASP A 27 4.77 11.42 11.89
C ASP A 27 4.16 11.33 10.49
N ASP A 28 2.88 11.66 10.31
CA ASP A 28 2.17 11.63 9.03
C ASP A 28 2.13 10.23 8.38
N LEU A 29 1.79 9.22 9.19
CA LEU A 29 1.82 7.81 8.78
C LEU A 29 0.59 7.37 7.96
N GLY A 30 -0.49 8.16 7.99
CA GLY A 30 -1.73 7.84 7.27
C GLY A 30 -2.42 6.55 7.73
N TYR A 31 -2.13 6.05 8.93
CA TYR A 31 -2.77 4.83 9.44
C TYR A 31 -4.26 5.05 9.66
N SER A 32 -5.08 4.16 9.10
CA SER A 32 -6.51 4.13 9.33
C SER A 32 -6.91 2.76 9.85
N ILE A 33 -7.44 2.72 11.07
CA ILE A 33 -7.92 1.51 11.71
C ILE A 33 -9.39 1.74 12.02
N THR A 34 -10.27 0.88 11.50
CA THR A 34 -11.68 0.89 11.92
C THR A 34 -11.87 -0.05 13.10
N ASP A 35 -12.92 0.21 13.84
CA ASP A 35 -13.27 -0.57 15.01
C ASP A 35 -13.60 -2.02 14.65
N GLU A 36 -14.28 -2.24 13.53
CA GLU A 36 -14.63 -3.58 13.02
C GLU A 36 -13.39 -4.35 12.59
N TRP A 37 -12.45 -3.67 11.92
CA TRP A 37 -11.20 -4.29 11.51
C TRP A 37 -10.36 -4.68 12.72
N LEU A 38 -10.29 -3.82 13.74
CA LEU A 38 -9.53 -4.14 14.95
C LEU A 38 -10.15 -5.32 15.72
N ASP A 39 -11.48 -5.39 15.80
CA ASP A 39 -12.17 -6.51 16.42
C ASP A 39 -11.87 -7.83 15.68
N TYR A 40 -11.95 -7.83 14.35
CA TYR A 40 -11.59 -8.97 13.52
C TYR A 40 -10.13 -9.40 13.74
N VAL A 41 -9.21 -8.43 13.75
CA VAL A 41 -7.78 -8.68 13.92
C VAL A 41 -7.46 -9.22 15.31
N ILE A 42 -8.09 -8.71 16.37
CA ILE A 42 -7.91 -9.24 17.74
C ILE A 42 -8.40 -10.68 17.82
N GLN A 43 -9.51 -11.00 17.15
CA GLN A 43 -10.09 -12.34 17.16
C GLN A 43 -9.27 -13.35 16.35
N GLU A 44 -8.88 -12.99 15.12
CA GLU A 44 -8.32 -13.94 14.14
C GLU A 44 -6.79 -13.92 14.10
N ALA A 45 -6.15 -12.82 14.49
CA ALA A 45 -4.70 -12.60 14.31
C ALA A 45 -4.00 -12.02 15.56
N GLY A 46 -4.67 -11.96 16.71
CA GLY A 46 -4.16 -11.31 17.92
C GLY A 46 -2.86 -11.92 18.47
N GLU A 47 -2.53 -13.16 18.12
CA GLU A 47 -1.29 -13.81 18.54
C GLU A 47 -0.02 -13.08 18.07
N GLY A 48 -0.07 -12.50 16.86
CA GLY A 48 1.05 -11.78 16.25
C GLY A 48 1.10 -10.29 16.60
N ILE A 49 0.25 -9.83 17.52
CA ILE A 49 0.08 -8.41 17.82
C ILE A 49 0.36 -8.16 19.30
N PHE A 50 1.25 -7.20 19.54
CA PHE A 50 1.79 -6.90 20.86
C PHE A 50 1.65 -5.42 21.17
N VAL A 51 1.39 -5.11 22.43
CA VAL A 51 1.33 -3.75 22.95
C VAL A 51 2.42 -3.55 24.01
N ALA A 52 2.92 -2.32 24.13
CA ALA A 52 3.79 -1.89 25.21
C ALA A 52 3.03 -0.96 26.16
N VAL A 53 3.00 -1.30 27.45
CA VAL A 53 2.33 -0.53 28.49
C VAL A 53 3.36 -0.02 29.48
N TYR A 54 3.35 1.29 29.76
CA TYR A 54 4.24 1.96 30.70
C TYR A 54 3.42 2.93 31.55
N GLU A 55 3.51 2.82 32.88
CA GLU A 55 2.72 3.64 33.82
C GLU A 55 1.22 3.63 33.48
N GLU A 56 0.66 2.42 33.29
CA GLU A 56 -0.74 2.18 32.92
C GLU A 56 -1.19 2.74 31.55
N LYS A 57 -0.28 3.36 30.79
CA LYS A 57 -0.55 3.89 29.45
C LYS A 57 -0.04 2.96 28.38
N LEU A 58 -0.85 2.74 27.33
CA LEU A 58 -0.40 2.05 26.12
C LEU A 58 0.44 3.01 25.29
N ILE A 59 1.74 2.73 25.21
CA ILE A 59 2.73 3.60 24.56
C ILE A 59 3.30 3.01 23.27
N GLY A 60 2.91 1.79 22.89
CA GLY A 60 3.44 1.15 21.70
C GLY A 60 2.58 0.01 21.19
N LEU A 61 2.68 -0.23 19.89
CA LEU A 61 2.00 -1.29 19.16
C LEU A 61 3.01 -1.94 18.21
N ALA A 62 2.95 -3.26 18.10
CA ALA A 62 3.71 -3.99 17.11
C ALA A 62 2.93 -5.16 16.55
N THR A 63 3.16 -5.46 15.27
CA THR A 63 2.49 -6.51 14.53
C THR A 63 3.49 -7.42 13.84
N CYS A 64 3.11 -8.68 13.65
CA CYS A 64 3.77 -9.67 12.82
C CYS A 64 2.71 -10.39 12.01
N MET A 65 2.58 -10.03 10.74
CA MET A 65 1.62 -10.59 9.80
C MET A 65 2.31 -11.63 8.94
N ILE A 66 2.00 -12.91 9.15
CA ILE A 66 2.57 -14.02 8.37
C ILE A 66 1.96 -14.03 6.97
N ASN A 67 2.78 -14.18 5.95
CA ASN A 67 2.33 -14.28 4.57
C ASN A 67 1.54 -15.59 4.36
N GLN A 68 0.34 -15.49 3.78
CA GLN A 68 -0.54 -16.64 3.61
C GLN A 68 -0.06 -17.63 2.53
N MET A 69 0.62 -17.12 1.50
CA MET A 69 1.17 -17.92 0.39
C MET A 69 2.51 -18.54 0.77
N ASP A 70 3.37 -17.78 1.44
CA ASP A 70 4.64 -18.27 1.98
C ASP A 70 4.71 -18.05 3.50
N LYS A 71 4.31 -19.08 4.25
CA LYS A 71 4.31 -19.06 5.72
C LYS A 71 5.70 -18.95 6.34
N THR A 72 6.77 -18.95 5.55
CA THR A 72 8.13 -18.68 6.02
C THR A 72 8.51 -17.20 5.99
N GLN A 73 7.61 -16.34 5.52
CA GLN A 73 7.81 -14.88 5.47
C GLN A 73 6.76 -14.15 6.32
N ALA A 74 7.14 -13.01 6.89
CA ALA A 74 6.20 -12.16 7.60
C ALA A 74 6.53 -10.66 7.46
N ALA A 75 5.52 -9.81 7.48
CA ALA A 75 5.68 -8.37 7.62
C ALA A 75 5.58 -7.98 9.09
N ILE A 76 6.53 -7.17 9.58
CA ILE A 76 6.50 -6.62 10.94
C ILE A 76 6.43 -5.10 10.95
N ASN A 77 5.71 -4.55 11.92
CA ASN A 77 5.69 -3.13 12.21
C ASN A 77 5.86 -2.90 13.71
N VAL A 78 6.59 -1.86 14.10
CA VAL A 78 6.79 -1.46 15.50
C VAL A 78 6.66 0.06 15.59
N VAL A 79 5.70 0.53 16.39
CA VAL A 79 5.46 1.95 16.60
C VAL A 79 5.44 2.27 18.09
N ILE A 80 6.02 3.41 18.44
CA ILE A 80 6.10 3.93 19.81
C ILE A 80 5.61 5.36 19.81
N HIS A 81 4.78 5.68 20.80
CA HIS A 81 4.28 7.03 21.08
C HIS A 81 5.44 8.03 21.10
N PRO A 82 5.33 9.19 20.44
CA PRO A 82 6.44 10.14 20.26
C PRO A 82 7.20 10.51 21.53
N GLU A 83 6.49 10.73 22.63
CA GLU A 83 7.07 11.11 23.93
C GLU A 83 7.88 10.00 24.62
N TYR A 84 7.68 8.75 24.20
CA TYR A 84 8.31 7.57 24.80
C TYR A 84 9.42 6.98 23.90
N ARG A 85 9.83 7.70 22.84
CA ARG A 85 10.89 7.27 21.93
C ARG A 85 12.27 7.41 22.56
N SER A 86 13.24 6.68 21.98
CA SER A 86 14.65 6.73 22.39
C SER A 86 14.93 6.34 23.84
N GLN A 87 14.00 5.66 24.50
CA GLN A 87 14.10 5.19 25.90
C GLN A 87 14.23 3.66 26.01
N GLY A 88 14.44 2.97 24.88
CA GLY A 88 14.57 1.50 24.84
C GLY A 88 13.26 0.73 24.66
N PHE A 89 12.09 1.36 24.84
CA PHE A 89 10.78 0.69 24.70
C PHE A 89 10.56 0.07 23.31
N GLY A 90 10.98 0.75 22.24
CA GLY A 90 10.93 0.20 20.88
C GLY A 90 11.78 -1.07 20.74
N SER A 91 12.95 -1.11 21.38
CA SER A 91 13.80 -2.31 21.39
C SER A 91 13.12 -3.46 22.13
N THR A 92 12.54 -3.21 23.30
CA THR A 92 11.83 -4.23 24.09
C THR A 92 10.66 -4.82 23.30
N LEU A 93 9.85 -3.96 22.67
CA LEU A 93 8.70 -4.40 21.87
C LEU A 93 9.15 -5.15 20.60
N TYR A 94 10.20 -4.69 19.93
CA TYR A 94 10.80 -5.40 18.80
C TYR A 94 11.25 -6.82 19.17
N TYR A 95 11.95 -7.01 20.29
CA TYR A 95 12.39 -8.36 20.69
C TYR A 95 11.22 -9.28 21.06
N LYS A 96 10.12 -8.73 21.60
CA LYS A 96 8.89 -9.50 21.80
C LYS A 96 8.35 -10.04 20.47
N VAL A 97 8.30 -9.21 19.43
CA VAL A 97 7.91 -9.62 18.07
C VAL A 97 8.89 -10.67 17.52
N MET A 98 10.21 -10.45 17.65
CA MET A 98 11.20 -11.38 17.11
C MET A 98 11.17 -12.77 17.78
N ASN A 99 10.78 -12.85 19.05
CA ASN A 99 10.53 -14.14 19.70
C ASN A 99 9.36 -14.88 19.03
N TYR A 100 8.26 -14.17 18.75
CA TYR A 100 7.13 -14.75 18.03
C TYR A 100 7.51 -15.20 16.61
N VAL A 101 8.27 -14.37 15.89
CA VAL A 101 8.82 -14.68 14.56
C VAL A 101 9.65 -15.98 14.60
N LYS A 102 10.49 -16.15 15.62
CA LYS A 102 11.29 -17.37 15.84
C LYS A 102 10.39 -18.58 16.14
N ASP A 103 9.41 -18.43 17.03
CA ASP A 103 8.48 -19.49 17.41
C ASP A 103 7.67 -20.01 16.21
N LYS A 104 7.29 -19.09 15.31
CA LYS A 104 6.58 -19.42 14.05
C LYS A 104 7.51 -19.89 12.92
N LYS A 105 8.82 -20.02 13.18
CA LYS A 105 9.84 -20.49 12.22
C LYS A 105 9.88 -19.67 10.93
N ILE A 106 9.66 -18.36 11.06
CA ILE A 106 9.80 -17.41 9.96
C ILE A 106 11.28 -17.28 9.60
N LYS A 107 11.59 -17.29 8.31
CA LYS A 107 12.94 -17.22 7.73
C LYS A 107 13.28 -15.82 7.23
N ALA A 108 12.29 -15.01 6.88
CA ALA A 108 12.50 -13.65 6.44
C ALA A 108 11.40 -12.74 6.99
N VAL A 109 11.79 -11.56 7.46
CA VAL A 109 10.86 -10.51 7.88
C VAL A 109 11.08 -9.24 7.08
N GLU A 110 9.98 -8.59 6.72
CA GLU A 110 9.97 -7.30 6.04
C GLU A 110 9.34 -6.23 6.91
N THR A 111 9.75 -4.98 6.70
CA THR A 111 9.13 -3.81 7.35
C THR A 111 9.11 -2.63 6.38
N TYR A 112 8.08 -1.80 6.51
CA TYR A 112 7.82 -0.66 5.65
C TYR A 112 8.09 0.61 6.45
N VAL A 113 9.06 1.40 6.00
CA VAL A 113 9.51 2.58 6.74
C VAL A 113 9.47 3.81 5.85
N LYS A 114 8.84 4.89 6.30
CA LYS A 114 8.91 6.19 5.62
C LYS A 114 10.36 6.67 5.62
N LYS A 115 10.93 6.94 4.43
CA LYS A 115 12.34 7.36 4.27
C LYS A 115 12.69 8.60 5.10
N ARG A 116 11.75 9.53 5.26
CA ARG A 116 11.90 10.76 6.07
C ARG A 116 12.06 10.49 7.57
N LEU A 117 11.61 9.33 8.06
CA LEU A 117 11.71 8.96 9.47
C LEU A 117 13.09 8.34 9.76
N HIS A 118 14.14 9.17 9.72
CA HIS A 118 15.52 8.73 9.87
C HIS A 118 15.79 7.88 11.13
N ASN A 119 15.10 8.16 12.24
CA ASN A 119 15.19 7.36 13.46
C ASN A 119 14.64 5.94 13.28
N ALA A 120 13.55 5.77 12.52
CA ALA A 120 12.98 4.45 12.23
C ALA A 120 13.86 3.68 11.24
N VAL A 121 14.38 4.35 10.21
CA VAL A 121 15.35 3.76 9.26
C VAL A 121 16.60 3.29 10.03
N GLY A 122 17.19 4.15 10.86
CA GLY A 122 18.34 3.79 11.68
C GLY A 122 18.04 2.69 12.71
N PHE A 123 16.82 2.64 13.24
CA PHE A 123 16.39 1.56 14.14
C PHE A 123 16.37 0.20 13.45
N ALA A 124 15.87 0.14 12.21
CA ALA A 124 15.83 -1.07 11.39
C ALA A 124 17.24 -1.48 10.94
N GLN A 125 18.05 -0.56 10.43
CA GLN A 125 19.43 -0.82 9.97
C GLN A 125 20.31 -1.39 11.09
N LYS A 126 20.22 -0.84 12.31
CA LYS A 126 20.93 -1.37 13.50
C LYS A 126 20.56 -2.81 13.86
N ARG A 127 19.49 -3.34 13.28
CA ARG A 127 18.99 -4.70 13.47
C ARG A 127 19.21 -5.57 12.24
N ASN A 128 20.05 -5.14 11.30
CA ASN A 128 20.40 -5.84 10.07
C ASN A 128 19.21 -5.98 9.11
N PHE A 129 18.30 -5.00 9.10
CA PHE A 129 17.39 -4.84 7.98
C PHE A 129 18.09 -4.09 6.85
N GLU A 130 18.07 -4.66 5.66
CA GLU A 130 18.63 -4.08 4.45
C GLU A 130 17.50 -3.57 3.56
N THR A 131 17.71 -2.45 2.87
CA THR A 131 16.72 -1.94 1.93
C THR A 131 16.72 -2.79 0.67
N VAL A 132 15.58 -3.42 0.38
CA VAL A 132 15.39 -4.25 -0.82
C VAL A 132 14.65 -3.52 -1.92
N LEU A 133 13.79 -2.56 -1.56
CA LEU A 133 13.01 -1.80 -2.52
C LEU A 133 12.65 -0.42 -1.95
N TYR A 134 12.63 0.58 -2.83
CA TYR A 134 11.98 1.87 -2.57
C TYR A 134 10.64 1.89 -3.29
N SER A 135 9.64 2.57 -2.74
CA SER A 135 8.39 2.87 -3.44
C SER A 135 8.09 4.36 -3.29
N TRP A 136 7.90 5.06 -4.39
CA TRP A 136 7.52 6.46 -4.39
C TRP A 136 6.01 6.60 -4.33
N HIS A 137 5.53 7.39 -3.38
CA HIS A 137 4.14 7.82 -3.30
C HIS A 137 4.02 9.11 -4.08
N MET A 138 3.20 9.07 -5.13
CA MET A 138 2.98 10.22 -6.01
C MET A 138 1.53 10.68 -5.95
N GLU A 139 1.34 11.99 -5.96
CA GLU A 139 0.01 12.62 -5.94
C GLU A 139 -0.14 13.68 -7.04
N LEU A 140 -1.39 13.92 -7.45
CA LEU A 140 -1.78 14.97 -8.40
C LEU A 140 -3.09 15.62 -7.92
N GLU A 141 -3.08 16.94 -7.80
CA GLU A 141 -4.29 17.74 -7.53
C GLU A 141 -5.11 17.93 -8.81
N LEU A 142 -6.38 17.49 -8.79
CA LEU A 142 -7.27 17.43 -9.95
C LEU A 142 -8.01 18.75 -10.22
N ASN A 143 -8.20 19.58 -9.19
CA ASN A 143 -9.00 20.80 -9.26
C ASN A 143 -8.45 21.82 -10.28
N GLU A 144 -7.13 21.89 -10.41
CA GLU A 144 -6.44 22.80 -11.33
C GLU A 144 -6.00 22.11 -12.64
N ALA A 145 -6.15 20.79 -12.72
CA ALA A 145 -5.69 20.03 -13.87
C ALA A 145 -6.69 20.12 -15.03
N ASN A 146 -6.20 20.55 -16.20
CA ASN A 146 -6.93 20.46 -17.46
C ASN A 146 -6.31 19.35 -18.32
N PHE A 147 -6.92 18.18 -18.30
CA PHE A 147 -6.48 17.07 -19.14
C PHE A 147 -7.04 17.26 -20.54
N GLN A 148 -6.18 17.64 -21.49
CA GLN A 148 -6.54 17.54 -22.90
C GLN A 148 -6.67 16.06 -23.26
N LEU A 149 -7.90 15.56 -23.21
CA LEU A 149 -8.28 14.25 -23.71
C LEU A 149 -8.32 14.33 -25.24
N LEU A 150 -7.23 13.90 -25.86
CA LEU A 150 -7.17 13.75 -27.30
C LEU A 150 -7.76 12.39 -27.66
N GLU A 151 -8.86 12.38 -28.40
CA GLU A 151 -9.36 11.16 -29.01
C GLU A 151 -8.27 10.51 -29.85
N ARG A 152 -8.17 9.19 -29.75
CA ARG A 152 -7.25 8.38 -30.55
C ARG A 152 -8.06 7.47 -31.44
N GLN A 153 -7.82 7.56 -32.74
CA GLN A 153 -8.43 6.63 -33.70
C GLN A 153 -8.06 5.20 -33.32
N ASN A 154 -9.06 4.30 -33.36
CA ASN A 154 -8.91 2.87 -33.09
C ASN A 154 -8.43 2.51 -31.68
N ILE A 155 -8.52 3.43 -30.71
CA ILE A 155 -8.23 3.16 -29.30
C ILE A 155 -9.48 3.43 -28.47
N VAL A 156 -9.95 2.44 -27.72
CA VAL A 156 -11.14 2.56 -26.87
C VAL A 156 -10.73 2.37 -25.41
N PHE A 157 -11.05 3.35 -24.57
CA PHE A 157 -10.93 3.24 -23.11
C PHE A 157 -12.33 2.99 -22.54
N ARG A 158 -12.52 1.84 -21.87
CA ARG A 158 -13.84 1.42 -21.38
C ARG A 158 -13.76 0.73 -20.02
N LYS A 159 -14.86 0.74 -19.28
CA LYS A 159 -15.00 -0.08 -18.06
C LYS A 159 -14.89 -1.56 -18.43
N ALA A 160 -14.20 -2.32 -17.58
CA ALA A 160 -14.10 -3.76 -17.70
C ALA A 160 -15.46 -4.42 -17.41
N ILE A 161 -15.71 -5.54 -18.08
CA ILE A 161 -16.86 -6.41 -17.87
C ILE A 161 -16.38 -7.81 -17.49
N MET A 162 -17.27 -8.65 -16.96
CA MET A 162 -16.89 -9.98 -16.46
C MET A 162 -16.22 -10.86 -17.54
N SER A 163 -16.57 -10.69 -18.82
CA SER A 163 -15.94 -11.45 -19.91
C SER A 163 -14.48 -11.04 -20.20
N ASP A 164 -13.99 -9.94 -19.62
CA ASP A 164 -12.60 -9.49 -19.78
C ASP A 164 -11.63 -10.24 -18.86
N ASP A 165 -12.10 -11.10 -17.95
CA ASP A 165 -11.29 -11.69 -16.87
C ASP A 165 -10.01 -12.38 -17.38
N LYS A 166 -10.14 -13.13 -18.47
CA LYS A 166 -9.00 -13.78 -19.13
C LYS A 166 -7.99 -12.76 -19.64
N SER A 167 -8.44 -11.72 -20.36
CA SER A 167 -7.56 -10.68 -20.90
C SER A 167 -6.89 -9.88 -19.78
N TYR A 168 -7.65 -9.55 -18.73
CA TYR A 168 -7.14 -8.88 -17.53
C TYR A 168 -6.00 -9.69 -16.89
N ALA A 169 -6.24 -10.96 -16.56
CA ALA A 169 -5.25 -11.83 -15.94
C ALA A 169 -4.01 -11.99 -16.83
N GLN A 170 -4.19 -12.17 -18.14
CA GLN A 170 -3.08 -12.27 -19.09
C GLN A 170 -2.20 -11.02 -19.11
N ILE A 171 -2.80 -9.83 -19.18
CA ILE A 171 -2.05 -8.57 -19.23
C ILE A 171 -1.29 -8.32 -17.94
N ILE A 172 -1.94 -8.52 -16.78
CA ILE A 172 -1.30 -8.34 -15.47
C ILE A 172 -0.13 -9.31 -15.31
N ASN A 173 -0.33 -10.58 -15.63
CA ASN A 173 0.75 -11.58 -15.57
C ASN A 173 1.91 -11.25 -16.51
N GLN A 174 1.62 -10.79 -17.73
CA GLN A 174 2.66 -10.40 -18.68
C GLN A 174 3.41 -9.14 -18.24
N CYS A 175 2.74 -8.19 -17.58
CA CYS A 175 3.34 -6.90 -17.21
C CYS A 175 4.04 -6.93 -15.85
N PHE A 176 3.53 -7.70 -14.89
CA PHE A 176 3.96 -7.66 -13.49
C PHE A 176 4.39 -9.03 -12.94
N GLY A 177 3.93 -10.14 -13.54
CA GLY A 177 4.30 -11.49 -13.10
C GLY A 177 3.55 -12.00 -11.87
N ASP A 178 2.39 -11.42 -11.56
CA ASP A 178 1.66 -11.65 -10.30
C ASP A 178 1.01 -13.04 -10.18
N GLY A 179 0.95 -13.82 -11.27
CA GLY A 179 0.40 -15.18 -11.26
C GLY A 179 -1.11 -15.25 -11.03
N LEU A 180 -1.85 -14.24 -11.49
CA LEU A 180 -3.31 -14.18 -11.41
C LEU A 180 -3.98 -15.27 -12.23
N ASP A 181 -5.08 -15.81 -11.71
CA ASP A 181 -5.98 -16.70 -12.44
C ASP A 181 -7.10 -15.93 -13.16
N ASN A 182 -7.89 -16.65 -13.97
CA ASN A 182 -9.01 -16.07 -14.73
C ASN A 182 -10.28 -15.85 -13.87
N SER A 183 -10.12 -15.57 -12.57
CA SER A 183 -11.19 -15.13 -11.66
C SER A 183 -10.88 -13.80 -10.98
N ALA A 184 -9.65 -13.30 -11.15
CA ALA A 184 -9.13 -12.13 -10.45
C ALA A 184 -9.95 -10.86 -10.72
N LEU A 185 -10.36 -10.62 -11.97
CA LEU A 185 -11.23 -9.48 -12.30
C LEU A 185 -12.58 -9.63 -11.62
N GLY A 186 -13.17 -10.83 -11.64
CA GLY A 186 -14.44 -11.11 -11.00
C GLY A 186 -14.43 -10.84 -9.49
N HIS A 187 -13.30 -11.02 -8.82
CA HIS A 187 -13.13 -10.65 -7.41
C HIS A 187 -13.07 -9.14 -7.20
N LEU A 188 -12.32 -8.41 -8.04
CA LEU A 188 -12.21 -6.95 -7.97
C LEU A 188 -13.56 -6.26 -8.22
N LEU A 189 -14.34 -6.73 -9.19
CA LEU A 189 -15.63 -6.15 -9.55
C LEU A 189 -16.72 -6.32 -8.48
N ARG A 190 -16.48 -7.14 -7.44
CA ARG A 190 -17.40 -7.24 -6.28
C ARG A 190 -17.30 -6.06 -5.33
N ASP A 191 -16.16 -5.36 -5.31
CA ASP A 191 -15.97 -4.19 -4.48
C ASP A 191 -16.55 -2.95 -5.20
N PRO A 192 -17.62 -2.31 -4.67
CA PRO A 192 -18.23 -1.17 -5.31
C PRO A 192 -17.32 0.07 -5.34
N SER A 193 -16.23 0.11 -4.56
CA SER A 193 -15.21 1.17 -4.61
C SER A 193 -14.19 0.97 -5.73
N ILE A 194 -14.11 -0.22 -6.32
CA ILE A 194 -13.13 -0.57 -7.36
C ILE A 194 -13.76 -0.44 -8.74
N ARG A 195 -12.99 0.12 -9.68
CA ARG A 195 -13.30 0.19 -11.11
C ARG A 195 -12.09 -0.28 -11.88
N VAL A 196 -12.27 -1.25 -12.76
CA VAL A 196 -11.23 -1.71 -13.68
C VAL A 196 -11.56 -1.17 -15.06
N TYR A 197 -10.55 -0.71 -15.78
CA TYR A 197 -10.67 -0.19 -17.13
C TYR A 197 -9.78 -0.96 -18.08
N MET A 198 -10.31 -1.23 -19.27
CA MET A 198 -9.63 -1.87 -20.37
C MET A 198 -9.29 -0.82 -21.42
N LEU A 199 -8.09 -0.94 -21.99
CA LEU A 199 -7.69 -0.21 -23.19
C LEU A 199 -7.69 -1.20 -24.35
N GLU A 200 -8.54 -0.95 -25.35
CA GLU A 200 -8.62 -1.74 -26.57
C GLU A 200 -7.94 -1.01 -27.72
N GLY A 201 -7.24 -1.77 -28.56
CA GLY A 201 -6.67 -1.31 -29.82
C GLY A 201 -6.60 -2.46 -30.81
N GLU A 202 -6.83 -2.16 -32.09
CA GLU A 202 -6.75 -3.15 -33.18
C GLU A 202 -7.65 -4.39 -32.98
N GLY A 203 -8.74 -4.24 -32.22
CA GLY A 203 -9.71 -5.32 -31.94
C GLY A 203 -9.35 -6.24 -30.78
N GLU A 204 -8.29 -5.94 -30.03
CA GLU A 204 -7.90 -6.68 -28.82
C GLU A 204 -7.70 -5.76 -27.62
N VAL A 205 -7.70 -6.34 -26.41
CA VAL A 205 -7.35 -5.61 -25.19
C VAL A 205 -5.83 -5.54 -25.08
N ILE A 206 -5.31 -4.31 -25.04
CA ILE A 206 -3.87 -4.01 -25.07
C ILE A 206 -3.36 -3.41 -23.76
N GLY A 207 -4.26 -3.10 -22.83
CA GLY A 207 -3.91 -2.55 -21.53
C GLY A 207 -5.04 -2.62 -20.53
N THR A 208 -4.69 -2.45 -19.26
CA THR A 208 -5.63 -2.38 -18.14
C THR A 208 -5.11 -1.42 -17.08
N THR A 209 -6.02 -0.89 -16.26
CA THR A 209 -5.70 -0.22 -15.01
C THR A 209 -6.85 -0.34 -14.03
N THR A 210 -6.52 -0.37 -12.75
CA THR A 210 -7.48 -0.45 -11.66
C THR A 210 -7.52 0.88 -10.92
N MET A 211 -8.72 1.32 -10.55
CA MET A 211 -8.94 2.57 -9.84
C MET A 211 -9.82 2.31 -8.62
N GLN A 212 -9.43 2.84 -7.46
CA GLN A 212 -10.26 2.86 -6.28
C GLN A 212 -10.79 4.27 -6.02
N LEU A 213 -12.11 4.39 -5.90
CA LEU A 213 -12.80 5.61 -5.52
C LEU A 213 -13.41 5.44 -4.14
N ARG A 214 -13.05 6.33 -3.22
CA ARG A 214 -13.69 6.40 -1.91
C ARG A 214 -14.41 7.75 -1.81
N GLU A 215 -15.72 7.74 -2.07
CA GLU A 215 -16.58 8.94 -2.18
C GLU A 215 -16.41 9.91 -1.00
N LYS A 216 -16.15 9.40 0.21
CA LYS A 216 -15.99 10.22 1.43
C LYS A 216 -14.60 10.83 1.63
N LEU A 217 -13.58 10.43 0.86
CA LEU A 217 -12.19 10.79 1.13
C LEU A 217 -11.59 11.77 0.12
N SER A 218 -12.33 12.19 -0.92
CA SER A 218 -11.85 13.11 -1.97
C SER A 218 -10.49 12.70 -2.59
N LEU A 219 -10.13 11.42 -2.47
CA LEU A 219 -8.86 10.83 -2.87
C LEU A 219 -9.14 9.55 -3.66
N GLY A 220 -8.63 9.51 -4.88
CA GLY A 220 -8.68 8.35 -5.77
C GLY A 220 -7.32 7.69 -5.87
N TYR A 221 -7.29 6.36 -5.86
CA TYR A 221 -6.06 5.60 -6.08
C TYR A 221 -6.07 4.95 -7.45
N ILE A 222 -4.94 5.03 -8.16
CA ILE A 222 -4.73 4.33 -9.42
C ILE A 222 -3.67 3.24 -9.20
N TYR A 223 -4.01 2.04 -9.62
CA TYR A 223 -3.21 0.82 -9.52
C TYR A 223 -3.01 0.19 -10.89
N ASP A 224 -2.00 -0.67 -10.99
CA ASP A 224 -1.81 -1.63 -12.07
C ASP A 224 -1.91 -1.05 -13.48
N VAL A 225 -1.25 0.09 -13.72
CA VAL A 225 -1.21 0.75 -15.03
C VAL A 225 -0.39 -0.10 -16.00
N ALA A 226 -1.06 -0.93 -16.79
CA ALA A 226 -0.44 -1.94 -17.65
C ALA A 226 -0.75 -1.69 -19.11
N ILE A 227 0.29 -1.67 -19.94
CA ILE A 227 0.21 -1.75 -21.41
C ILE A 227 1.10 -2.91 -21.82
N ILE A 228 0.60 -3.83 -22.65
CA ILE A 228 1.41 -4.96 -23.12
C ILE A 228 2.57 -4.46 -23.98
N GLU A 229 3.68 -5.21 -23.97
CA GLU A 229 4.98 -4.74 -24.46
C GLU A 229 4.96 -4.19 -25.89
N GLN A 230 4.24 -4.87 -26.79
CA GLN A 230 4.15 -4.49 -28.21
C GLN A 230 3.48 -3.13 -28.46
N TYR A 231 2.67 -2.62 -27.52
CA TYR A 231 1.98 -1.34 -27.63
C TYR A 231 2.60 -0.22 -26.77
N ARG A 232 3.76 -0.48 -26.12
CA ARG A 232 4.46 0.53 -25.31
C ARG A 232 5.17 1.58 -26.17
N GLY A 233 5.52 2.71 -25.57
CA GLY A 233 6.21 3.81 -26.25
C GLY A 233 5.32 4.70 -27.14
N GLN A 234 4.04 4.35 -27.31
CA GLN A 234 3.10 5.07 -28.19
C GLN A 234 2.25 6.14 -27.49
N GLY A 235 2.54 6.41 -26.20
CA GLY A 235 1.80 7.33 -25.35
C GLY A 235 0.48 6.78 -24.78
N LEU A 236 0.21 5.48 -24.94
CA LEU A 236 -1.03 4.84 -24.47
C LEU A 236 -1.17 4.82 -22.95
N GLY A 237 -0.07 4.64 -22.21
CA GLY A 237 -0.10 4.76 -20.74
C GLY A 237 -0.51 6.16 -20.28
N SER A 238 -0.02 7.21 -20.95
CA SER A 238 -0.41 8.59 -20.64
C SER A 238 -1.86 8.87 -21.01
N TYR A 239 -2.33 8.31 -22.13
CA TYR A 239 -3.72 8.39 -22.55
C TYR A 239 -4.65 7.73 -21.52
N MET A 240 -4.34 6.50 -21.12
CA MET A 240 -5.11 5.74 -20.13
C MET A 240 -5.17 6.48 -18.78
N LEU A 241 -4.03 6.96 -18.28
CA LEU A 241 -3.97 7.74 -17.04
C LEU A 241 -4.82 9.01 -17.10
N LYS A 242 -4.74 9.79 -18.20
CA LYS A 242 -5.53 11.01 -18.32
C LYS A 242 -7.03 10.73 -18.31
N ASN A 243 -7.49 9.64 -18.92
CA ASN A 243 -8.88 9.22 -18.84
C ASN A 243 -9.29 8.81 -17.41
N CYS A 244 -8.41 8.10 -16.68
CA CYS A 244 -8.67 7.81 -15.26
C CYS A 244 -8.77 9.07 -14.41
N LEU A 245 -7.87 10.04 -14.61
CA LEU A 245 -7.87 11.31 -13.88
C LEU A 245 -9.12 12.14 -14.18
N ASP A 246 -9.59 12.12 -15.42
CA ASP A 246 -10.84 12.74 -15.83
C ASP A 246 -12.07 12.06 -15.18
N GLU A 247 -12.11 10.73 -15.15
CA GLU A 247 -13.17 10.01 -14.41
C GLU A 247 -13.12 10.34 -12.90
N LEU A 248 -11.95 10.40 -12.27
CA LEU A 248 -11.83 10.81 -10.87
C LEU A 248 -12.41 12.21 -10.65
N LYS A 249 -12.07 13.15 -11.54
CA LYS A 249 -12.59 14.52 -11.49
C LYS A 249 -14.11 14.57 -11.65
N HIS A 250 -14.67 13.80 -12.57
CA HIS A 250 -16.13 13.67 -12.75
C HIS A 250 -16.83 13.06 -11.53
N ASN A 251 -16.13 12.27 -10.72
CA ASN A 251 -16.63 11.72 -9.46
C ASN A 251 -16.30 12.62 -8.24
N HIS A 252 -16.02 13.91 -8.45
CA HIS A 252 -15.73 14.89 -7.40
C HIS A 252 -14.53 14.53 -6.50
N ILE A 253 -13.58 13.78 -7.04
CA ILE A 253 -12.31 13.51 -6.37
C ILE A 253 -11.37 14.69 -6.62
N ASN A 254 -10.74 15.20 -5.57
CA ASN A 254 -9.86 16.36 -5.64
C ASN A 254 -8.41 15.98 -5.91
N LYS A 255 -8.02 14.75 -5.56
CA LYS A 255 -6.64 14.28 -5.63
C LYS A 255 -6.55 12.84 -6.12
N ALA A 256 -5.58 12.57 -7.00
CA ALA A 256 -5.21 11.23 -7.40
C ALA A 256 -3.90 10.80 -6.74
N SER A 257 -3.77 9.54 -6.37
CA SER A 257 -2.61 8.97 -5.71
C SER A 257 -2.22 7.63 -6.33
N LEU A 258 -0.91 7.34 -6.38
CA LEU A 258 -0.36 6.06 -6.80
C LEU A 258 0.96 5.75 -6.10
N LEU A 259 1.34 4.48 -6.12
CA LEU A 259 2.65 3.99 -5.68
C LEU A 259 3.43 3.48 -6.89
N VAL A 260 4.73 3.73 -6.91
CA VAL A 260 5.61 3.22 -7.97
C VAL A 260 6.93 2.73 -7.39
N ALA A 261 7.29 1.50 -7.75
CA ALA A 261 8.56 0.91 -7.38
C ALA A 261 9.74 1.78 -7.87
N GLY A 262 10.73 2.00 -7.01
CA GLY A 262 11.91 2.82 -7.25
C GLY A 262 12.77 2.36 -8.43
N GLY A 263 12.68 1.08 -8.79
CA GLY A 263 13.33 0.52 -9.98
C GLY A 263 12.61 0.85 -11.29
N ASN A 264 11.33 1.24 -11.24
CA ASN A 264 10.48 1.42 -12.42
C ASN A 264 10.57 2.83 -13.00
N LYS A 265 11.72 3.14 -13.60
CA LYS A 265 12.00 4.44 -14.23
C LYS A 265 11.00 4.81 -15.33
N ASN A 266 10.48 3.82 -16.05
CA ASN A 266 9.51 4.03 -17.13
C ASN A 266 8.17 4.51 -16.58
N ALA A 267 7.67 3.89 -15.51
CA ALA A 267 6.43 4.31 -14.86
C ALA A 267 6.61 5.66 -14.16
N LEU A 268 7.72 5.90 -13.46
CA LEU A 268 8.01 7.20 -12.86
C LEU A 268 7.97 8.33 -13.91
N ALA A 269 8.71 8.19 -15.01
CA ALA A 269 8.75 9.19 -16.08
C ALA A 269 7.37 9.37 -16.76
N LEU A 270 6.55 8.32 -16.81
CA LEU A 270 5.17 8.41 -17.25
C LEU A 270 4.32 9.26 -16.31
N TYR A 271 4.37 8.99 -15.00
CA TYR A 271 3.59 9.69 -13.99
C TYR A 271 3.98 11.16 -13.89
N GLU A 272 5.28 11.48 -13.89
CA GLU A 272 5.79 12.86 -13.92
C GLU A 272 5.30 13.62 -15.16
N ARG A 273 5.31 12.99 -16.34
CA ARG A 273 4.80 13.59 -17.59
C ARG A 273 3.31 13.90 -17.53
N VAL A 274 2.53 13.08 -16.82
CA VAL A 274 1.09 13.31 -16.62
C VAL A 274 0.84 14.39 -15.57
N GLY A 275 1.82 14.69 -14.71
CA GLY A 275 1.78 15.78 -13.73
C GLY A 275 1.82 15.32 -12.28
N PHE A 276 1.97 14.02 -12.02
CA PHE A 276 2.14 13.51 -10.66
C PHE A 276 3.46 13.99 -10.07
N LYS A 277 3.46 14.25 -8.77
CA LYS A 277 4.65 14.65 -8.01
C LYS A 277 4.87 13.68 -6.86
N GLU A 278 6.13 13.33 -6.61
CA GLU A 278 6.49 12.60 -5.39
C GLU A 278 6.13 13.44 -4.16
N VAL A 279 5.37 12.85 -3.24
CA VAL A 279 5.03 13.44 -1.94
C VAL A 279 5.69 12.70 -0.79
N ASP A 280 6.05 11.43 -0.99
CA ASP A 280 6.68 10.60 0.02
C ASP A 280 7.43 9.39 -0.58
N THR A 281 8.31 8.77 0.20
CA THR A 281 9.01 7.54 -0.18
C THR A 281 8.91 6.50 0.94
N ASP A 282 8.43 5.31 0.58
CA ASP A 282 8.51 4.11 1.42
C ASP A 282 9.80 3.33 1.14
N MET A 283 10.43 2.86 2.20
CA MET A 283 11.55 1.91 2.17
C MET A 283 11.03 0.56 2.64
N ILE A 284 11.08 -0.42 1.74
CA ILE A 284 10.84 -1.82 2.09
C ILE A 284 12.19 -2.38 2.50
N MET A 285 12.28 -2.79 3.76
CA MET A 285 13.49 -3.31 4.35
C MET A 285 13.27 -4.75 4.79
N GLN A 286 14.21 -5.62 4.46
CA GLN A 286 14.13 -7.06 4.74
C GLN A 286 15.28 -7.50 5.64
N LYS A 287 15.00 -8.49 6.49
CA LYS A 287 15.98 -9.22 7.27
C LYS A 287 15.75 -10.72 7.12
N ILE A 288 16.81 -11.43 6.76
CA ILE A 288 16.86 -12.90 6.80
C ILE A 288 17.22 -13.35 8.22
N ILE A 289 16.59 -14.43 8.70
CA ILE A 289 16.66 -14.97 10.07
C ILE A 289 17.44 -16.28 10.11
#